data_AF-A0A1M6T5E4-F1
#
_entry.id   AF-A0A1M6T5E4-F1
#
_cell.length_a   1.000
_cell.length_b   1.000
_cell.length_c   1.000
_cell.angle_alpha   90.00
_cell.angle_beta   90.00
_cell.angle_gamma   90.00
#
_symmetry.space_group_name_H-M   'P 1'
#
loop_
_entity.id
_entity.type
_entity.pdbx_description
1 polymer ?
#
loop_
_entity_poly.entity_id
_entity_poly.type
_entity_poly.pdbx_seq_one_letter_code
_entity_poly.pdbx_strand_id
1 'polypeptide(L)'
;MEAFIGTILPWAGTYAPQDWLFCDGRQMQISTNSALYAVIGTTYGGDGRNYFNLPDLRGRVMIGGGRNQASNRDWILGQAKNGNMQTTITNSNMPAHNHAITNTVTPNSETTIPVSLDIGIPVNTSPSNTTTTNVPSNNNCTLGVSKTAPPQNSSVNMYTTSEPTPNATLRPFNITKNINIPATTVNSSCANTGSGTPINIQPDSLCLNFIICVSGLFPPRP
;
A
#
# COMPACT_ATOMS: atom_id res chain seq x y z
N MET A 1 45.07 10.87 -35.38
CA MET A 1 45.07 11.41 -34.01
C MET A 1 45.87 10.42 -33.18
N GLU A 2 46.96 10.85 -32.57
CA GLU A 2 47.72 10.00 -31.66
C GLU A 2 47.07 10.08 -30.27
N ALA A 3 46.43 8.99 -29.85
CA ALA A 3 45.86 8.84 -28.51
C ALA A 3 46.70 7.86 -27.70
N PHE A 4 46.64 7.97 -26.37
CA PHE A 4 47.26 6.96 -25.52
C PHE A 4 46.52 5.63 -25.65
N ILE A 5 47.27 4.53 -25.73
CA ILE A 5 46.70 3.17 -25.72
C ILE A 5 45.86 2.99 -24.46
N GLY A 6 44.66 2.42 -24.63
CA GLY A 6 43.68 2.26 -23.55
C GLY A 6 42.73 3.44 -23.36
N THR A 7 42.88 4.54 -24.11
CA THR A 7 41.92 5.65 -24.11
C THR A 7 40.58 5.19 -24.65
N ILE A 8 39.50 5.51 -23.95
CA ILE A 8 38.12 5.23 -24.37
C ILE A 8 37.44 6.55 -24.72
N LEU A 9 36.76 6.58 -25.86
CA LEU A 9 35.99 7.74 -26.33
C LEU A 9 34.60 7.32 -26.81
N PRO A 10 33.60 8.20 -26.70
CA PRO A 10 32.33 8.03 -27.40
C PRO A 10 32.53 8.16 -28.91
N TRP A 11 31.78 7.36 -29.66
CA TRP A 11 31.88 7.24 -31.11
C TRP A 11 30.49 7.14 -31.74
N ALA A 12 30.22 7.99 -32.73
CA ALA A 12 28.93 8.03 -33.42
C ALA A 12 28.87 7.10 -34.64
N GLY A 13 30.00 6.56 -35.11
CA GLY A 13 30.07 5.71 -36.29
C GLY A 13 29.71 4.25 -36.02
N THR A 14 29.38 3.51 -37.09
CA THR A 14 29.02 2.08 -37.07
C THR A 14 30.22 1.14 -37.23
N TYR A 15 31.39 1.67 -37.56
CA TYR A 15 32.65 0.94 -37.65
C TYR A 15 33.72 1.62 -36.80
N ALA A 16 34.64 0.83 -36.24
CA ALA A 16 35.78 1.39 -35.52
C ALA A 16 36.83 1.86 -36.54
N PRO A 17 37.38 3.08 -36.39
CA PRO A 17 38.51 3.54 -37.19
C PRO A 17 39.74 2.64 -37.04
N GLN A 18 40.71 2.78 -37.96
CA GLN A 18 42.02 2.11 -37.81
C GLN A 18 42.64 2.45 -36.45
N ASP A 19 43.25 1.46 -35.80
CA ASP A 19 43.85 1.56 -34.46
C ASP A 19 42.86 1.66 -33.28
N TRP A 20 41.56 1.53 -33.55
CA TRP A 20 40.51 1.51 -32.54
C TRP A 20 39.68 0.23 -32.64
N LEU A 21 39.14 -0.22 -31.50
CA LEU A 21 38.16 -1.30 -31.44
C LEU A 21 36.95 -0.86 -30.61
N PHE A 22 35.78 -1.46 -30.86
CA PHE A 22 34.63 -1.25 -29.99
C PHE A 22 34.83 -1.85 -28.60
N CYS A 23 34.29 -1.19 -27.57
CA CYS A 23 34.22 -1.70 -26.21
C CYS A 23 33.05 -2.69 -26.07
N ASP A 24 33.20 -3.87 -26.69
CA ASP A 24 32.17 -4.92 -26.77
C ASP A 24 32.48 -6.18 -25.96
N GLY A 25 33.50 -6.14 -25.09
CA GLY A 25 33.87 -7.28 -24.25
C GLY A 25 34.63 -8.40 -24.97
N ARG A 26 35.04 -8.21 -26.24
CA ARG A 26 35.73 -9.27 -26.99
C ARG A 26 37.06 -9.69 -26.34
N GLN A 27 37.41 -10.95 -26.58
CA GLN A 27 38.69 -11.51 -26.18
C GLN A 27 39.79 -11.12 -27.18
N MET A 28 40.93 -10.71 -26.66
CA MET A 28 42.10 -10.26 -27.39
C MET A 28 43.33 -11.12 -27.03
N GLN A 29 44.12 -11.48 -28.03
CA GLN A 29 45.35 -12.23 -27.82
C GLN A 29 46.46 -11.30 -27.30
N ILE A 30 47.13 -11.72 -26.22
CA ILE A 30 48.20 -10.95 -25.56
C ILE A 30 49.40 -10.81 -26.49
N SER A 31 49.77 -11.86 -27.23
CA SER A 31 50.96 -11.84 -28.09
C SER A 31 50.91 -10.80 -29.21
N THR A 32 49.71 -10.44 -29.69
CA THR A 32 49.53 -9.44 -30.75
C THR A 32 49.14 -8.07 -30.20
N ASN A 33 48.70 -7.97 -28.94
CA ASN A 33 48.21 -6.73 -28.32
C ASN A 33 48.92 -6.48 -26.98
N SER A 34 50.22 -6.72 -26.93
CA SER A 34 51.02 -6.66 -25.69
C SER A 34 51.02 -5.27 -25.06
N ALA A 35 51.04 -4.21 -25.88
CA ALA A 35 50.99 -2.82 -25.42
C ALA A 35 49.67 -2.51 -24.70
N LEU A 36 48.52 -2.90 -25.27
CA LEU A 36 47.23 -2.72 -24.62
C LEU A 36 47.09 -3.56 -23.36
N TYR A 37 47.56 -4.82 -23.39
CA TYR A 37 47.56 -5.69 -22.21
C TYR A 37 48.38 -5.09 -21.05
N ALA A 38 49.53 -4.46 -21.34
CA ALA A 38 50.35 -3.82 -20.31
C ALA A 38 49.66 -2.61 -19.63
N VAL A 39 48.64 -2.03 -20.26
CA VAL A 39 47.82 -0.93 -19.73
C VAL A 39 46.62 -1.45 -18.94
N ILE A 40 45.80 -2.31 -19.53
CA ILE A 40 44.50 -2.71 -18.93
C ILE A 40 44.53 -4.06 -18.21
N GLY A 41 45.53 -4.89 -18.47
CA GLY A 41 45.68 -6.23 -17.90
C GLY A 41 44.45 -7.11 -18.10
N THR A 42 44.10 -7.89 -17.09
CA THR A 42 42.90 -8.74 -17.05
C THR A 42 41.72 -8.10 -16.33
N THR A 43 41.75 -6.77 -16.14
CA THR A 43 40.73 -6.02 -15.39
C THR A 43 39.31 -6.33 -15.88
N TYR A 44 39.13 -6.55 -17.18
CA TYR A 44 37.83 -6.83 -17.80
C TYR A 44 37.63 -8.31 -18.18
N GLY A 45 38.51 -9.20 -17.70
CA GLY A 45 38.49 -10.64 -17.94
C GLY A 45 39.70 -11.17 -18.72
N GLY A 46 39.68 -12.47 -18.98
CA GLY A 46 40.76 -13.23 -19.63
C GLY A 46 41.59 -14.05 -18.65
N ASP A 47 42.56 -14.80 -19.19
CA ASP A 47 43.39 -15.75 -18.44
C ASP A 47 44.73 -15.14 -17.97
N GLY A 48 45.07 -13.94 -18.45
CA GLY A 48 46.32 -13.24 -18.13
C GLY A 48 47.58 -13.93 -18.67
N ARG A 49 47.42 -14.94 -19.53
CA ARG A 49 48.53 -15.71 -20.12
C ARG A 49 48.49 -15.67 -21.63
N ASN A 50 47.36 -16.04 -22.22
CA ASN A 50 47.18 -16.07 -23.66
C ASN A 50 46.26 -14.93 -24.12
N TYR A 51 45.27 -14.57 -23.30
CA TYR A 51 44.22 -13.64 -23.67
C TYR A 51 43.79 -12.71 -22.52
N PHE A 52 43.29 -11.56 -22.90
CA PHE A 52 42.61 -10.58 -22.03
C PHE A 52 41.34 -10.09 -22.74
N ASN A 53 40.40 -9.52 -21.99
CA ASN A 53 39.17 -9.00 -22.58
C ASN A 53 39.17 -7.47 -22.63
N LEU A 54 38.51 -6.91 -23.63
CA LEU A 54 38.17 -5.49 -23.66
C LEU A 54 37.04 -5.19 -22.67
N PRO A 55 36.84 -3.91 -22.28
CA PRO A 55 35.62 -3.50 -21.58
C PRO A 55 34.38 -3.81 -22.43
N ASP A 56 33.30 -4.26 -21.79
CA ASP A 56 31.97 -4.34 -22.42
C ASP A 56 31.12 -3.16 -21.92
N LEU A 57 30.89 -2.18 -22.79
CA LEU A 57 30.10 -0.99 -22.48
C LEU A 57 28.71 -1.00 -23.14
N ARG A 58 28.33 -2.10 -23.80
CA ARG A 58 27.01 -2.21 -24.44
C ARG A 58 25.91 -2.22 -23.39
N GLY A 59 24.97 -1.27 -23.49
CA GLY A 59 23.89 -1.10 -22.52
C GLY A 59 24.36 -0.64 -21.14
N ARG A 60 25.57 -0.08 -21.02
CA ARG A 60 26.15 0.37 -19.75
C ARG A 60 26.57 1.83 -19.82
N VAL A 61 26.53 2.49 -18.66
CA VAL A 61 27.03 3.84 -18.48
C VAL A 61 28.41 3.77 -17.83
N MET A 62 29.34 4.62 -18.29
CA MET A 62 30.66 4.74 -17.68
C MET A 62 30.56 5.45 -16.32
N ILE A 63 31.19 4.89 -15.30
CA ILE A 63 31.27 5.46 -13.96
C ILE A 63 32.75 5.48 -13.54
N GLY A 64 33.18 6.58 -12.92
CA GLY A 64 34.53 6.71 -12.39
C GLY A 64 34.80 5.68 -11.29
N GLY A 65 35.96 5.03 -11.37
CA GLY A 65 36.42 4.12 -10.32
C GLY A 65 36.79 4.84 -9.02
N GLY A 66 36.70 4.14 -7.90
CA GLY A 66 37.02 4.63 -6.56
C GLY A 66 35.82 4.71 -5.63
N ARG A 67 36.07 5.15 -4.39
CA ARG A 67 35.03 5.31 -3.38
C ARG A 67 34.21 6.58 -3.63
N ASN A 68 32.91 6.43 -3.84
CA ASN A 68 31.99 7.55 -3.89
C ASN A 68 31.58 7.93 -2.46
N GLN A 69 32.04 9.08 -1.98
CA GLN A 69 31.81 9.55 -0.61
C GLN A 69 30.32 9.78 -0.31
N ALA A 70 29.54 10.28 -1.28
CA ALA A 70 28.13 10.58 -1.10
C ALA A 70 27.25 9.33 -0.96
N SER A 71 27.55 8.28 -1.72
CA SER A 71 26.82 7.00 -1.66
C SER A 71 27.46 5.96 -0.76
N ASN A 72 28.64 6.25 -0.20
CA ASN A 72 29.47 5.32 0.56
C ASN A 72 29.70 3.96 -0.15
N ARG A 73 29.77 3.98 -1.49
CA ARG A 73 29.97 2.79 -2.33
C ARG A 73 31.33 2.82 -3.02
N ASP A 74 31.99 1.67 -3.03
CA ASP A 74 33.24 1.48 -3.77
C ASP A 74 32.96 1.03 -5.21
N TRP A 75 33.50 1.76 -6.20
CA TRP A 75 33.44 1.42 -7.61
C TRP A 75 34.78 0.82 -8.04
N ILE A 76 34.86 -0.51 -8.03
CA ILE A 76 36.07 -1.23 -8.42
C ILE A 76 36.12 -1.30 -9.95
N LEU A 77 37.25 -0.93 -10.55
CA LEU A 77 37.44 -1.05 -12.00
C LEU A 77 37.21 -2.50 -12.47
N GLY A 78 36.60 -2.65 -13.65
CA GLY A 78 36.35 -3.97 -14.23
C GLY A 78 35.19 -4.75 -13.60
N GLN A 79 34.75 -4.37 -12.40
CA GLN A 79 33.59 -5.01 -11.77
C GLN A 79 32.32 -4.61 -12.52
N ALA A 80 31.76 -5.55 -13.28
CA ALA A 80 30.41 -5.45 -13.81
C ALA A 80 29.42 -5.36 -12.64
N LYS A 81 29.07 -4.13 -12.24
CA LYS A 81 27.93 -3.92 -11.34
C LYS A 81 26.69 -3.80 -12.19
N ASN A 82 25.78 -4.77 -12.06
CA ASN A 82 24.47 -4.73 -12.69
C ASN A 82 23.69 -3.56 -12.08
N GLY A 83 23.62 -2.44 -12.81
CA GLY A 83 22.58 -1.45 -12.58
C GLY A 83 21.27 -2.03 -13.13
N ASN A 84 20.25 -2.18 -12.29
CA ASN A 84 18.94 -2.56 -12.78
C ASN A 84 18.29 -1.33 -13.45
N MET A 85 17.91 -1.46 -14.72
CA MET A 85 17.17 -0.43 -15.46
C MET A 85 15.73 -0.26 -14.94
N GLN A 86 15.25 -1.24 -14.17
CA GLN A 86 13.96 -1.23 -13.52
C GLN A 86 14.14 -1.51 -12.03
N THR A 87 13.42 -0.78 -11.19
CA THR A 87 13.36 -1.06 -9.77
C THR A 87 11.94 -1.42 -9.37
N THR A 88 11.79 -2.48 -8.59
CA THR A 88 10.50 -2.82 -7.99
C THR A 88 10.35 -1.97 -6.73
N ILE A 89 9.28 -1.19 -6.67
CA ILE A 89 8.96 -0.43 -5.47
C ILE A 89 8.38 -1.38 -4.42
N THR A 90 9.03 -1.41 -3.27
CA THR A 90 8.68 -2.20 -2.09
C THR A 90 8.42 -1.25 -0.92
N ASN A 91 7.71 -1.70 0.11
CA ASN A 91 7.49 -0.89 1.30
C ASN A 91 8.80 -0.42 1.95
N SER A 92 9.90 -1.15 1.76
CA SER A 92 11.22 -0.78 2.29
C SER A 92 11.93 0.33 1.51
N ASN A 93 11.54 0.60 0.26
CA ASN A 93 12.19 1.60 -0.59
C ASN A 93 11.26 2.76 -0.99
N MET A 94 10.03 2.79 -0.48
CA MET A 94 9.16 3.95 -0.55
C MET A 94 9.53 4.99 0.51
N PRO A 95 9.48 6.30 0.20
CA PRO A 95 9.48 7.33 1.22
C PRO A 95 8.37 7.09 2.25
N ALA A 96 8.66 7.44 3.51
CA ALA A 96 7.66 7.41 4.56
C ALA A 96 6.47 8.29 4.17
N HIS A 97 5.27 7.68 4.12
CA HIS A 97 4.02 8.36 3.78
C HIS A 97 2.89 7.84 4.67
N ASN A 98 1.81 8.60 4.75
CA ASN A 98 0.61 8.24 5.51
C ASN A 98 -0.63 8.39 4.62
N HIS A 99 -1.73 7.76 5.06
CA HIS A 99 -3.04 7.90 4.44
C HIS A 99 -3.99 8.51 5.47
N ALA A 100 -4.42 9.74 5.25
CA ALA A 100 -5.43 10.36 6.10
C ALA A 100 -6.81 9.78 5.76
N ILE A 101 -7.32 8.91 6.63
CA ILE A 101 -8.69 8.41 6.50
C ILE A 101 -9.62 9.41 7.16
N THR A 102 -10.33 10.20 6.36
CA THR A 102 -11.40 11.08 6.85
C THR A 102 -12.73 10.34 6.76
N ASN A 103 -13.18 9.76 7.87
CA ASN A 103 -14.53 9.20 7.96
C ASN A 103 -15.52 10.34 8.24
N THR A 104 -16.19 10.85 7.20
CA THR A 104 -17.30 11.79 7.38
C THR A 104 -18.56 10.98 7.66
N VAL A 105 -18.96 10.90 8.92
CA VAL A 105 -20.33 10.48 9.23
C VAL A 105 -21.21 11.68 8.94
N THR A 106 -21.76 11.74 7.73
CA THR A 106 -22.86 12.65 7.44
C THR A 106 -24.10 12.00 8.05
N PRO A 107 -24.66 12.48 9.18
CA PRO A 107 -26.02 12.09 9.51
C PRO A 107 -26.87 12.56 8.34
N ASN A 108 -27.34 11.63 7.51
CA ASN A 108 -28.45 11.94 6.64
C ASN A 108 -29.55 12.43 7.59
N SER A 109 -30.05 13.63 7.33
CA SER A 109 -31.22 14.16 8.02
C SER A 109 -32.25 13.03 8.09
N GLU A 110 -32.60 12.62 9.32
CA GLU A 110 -33.56 11.56 9.64
C GLU A 110 -33.12 10.10 9.44
N THR A 111 -31.98 9.65 9.99
CA THR A 111 -31.88 8.22 10.38
C THR A 111 -32.76 7.98 11.61
N THR A 112 -34.07 7.81 11.42
CA THR A 112 -34.88 7.08 12.39
C THR A 112 -34.37 5.65 12.38
N ILE A 113 -33.40 5.31 13.23
CA ILE A 113 -32.99 3.91 13.42
C ILE A 113 -34.26 3.21 13.95
N PRO A 114 -34.87 2.26 13.23
CA PRO A 114 -36.02 1.54 13.77
C PRO A 114 -35.52 0.67 14.92
N VAL A 115 -35.59 1.20 16.14
CA VAL A 115 -35.27 0.44 17.35
C VAL A 115 -36.54 -0.27 17.78
N SER A 116 -36.61 -1.58 17.55
CA SER A 116 -37.60 -2.43 18.22
C SER A 116 -37.20 -2.54 19.69
N LEU A 117 -37.94 -1.86 20.56
CA LEU A 117 -37.77 -1.95 22.01
C LEU A 117 -38.84 -2.90 22.57
N ASP A 118 -38.41 -3.96 23.26
CA ASP A 118 -39.31 -4.74 24.11
C ASP A 118 -39.52 -3.96 25.43
N ILE A 119 -40.66 -3.29 25.53
CA ILE A 119 -41.07 -2.56 26.73
C ILE A 119 -41.90 -3.49 27.61
N GLY A 120 -41.28 -4.07 28.64
CA GLY A 120 -42.00 -4.80 29.67
C GLY A 120 -42.70 -3.84 30.63
N ILE A 121 -44.03 -3.78 30.59
CA ILE A 121 -44.85 -3.16 31.65
C ILE A 121 -45.20 -4.29 32.63
N PRO A 122 -44.54 -4.40 33.79
CA PRO A 122 -44.75 -5.53 34.70
C PRO A 122 -46.19 -5.56 35.25
N VAL A 123 -46.71 -6.77 35.40
CA VAL A 123 -48.08 -7.10 35.75
C VAL A 123 -48.09 -7.86 37.11
N ASN A 124 -48.99 -7.52 38.03
CA ASN A 124 -49.01 -8.00 39.42
C ASN A 124 -49.78 -9.32 39.64
N THR A 125 -49.12 -10.47 39.62
CA THR A 125 -49.78 -11.79 39.51
C THR A 125 -50.36 -12.40 40.80
N SER A 126 -50.91 -11.65 41.75
CA SER A 126 -51.43 -12.24 43.00
C SER A 126 -52.92 -12.64 42.89
N PRO A 127 -53.30 -13.93 43.01
CA PRO A 127 -54.68 -14.35 42.98
C PRO A 127 -55.26 -14.32 44.40
N SER A 128 -56.08 -13.31 44.73
CA SER A 128 -56.97 -13.45 45.87
C SER A 128 -58.31 -12.72 45.68
N ASN A 129 -59.35 -13.56 45.54
CA ASN A 129 -60.77 -13.31 45.78
C ASN A 129 -61.63 -12.79 44.61
N THR A 130 -62.69 -13.55 44.35
CA THR A 130 -63.62 -13.63 43.21
C THR A 130 -64.66 -12.50 43.12
N THR A 131 -64.27 -11.26 43.37
CA THR A 131 -65.08 -10.09 42.99
C THR A 131 -64.16 -8.91 42.71
N THR A 132 -64.09 -8.47 41.45
CA THR A 132 -63.32 -7.30 40.96
C THR A 132 -61.79 -7.44 41.11
N THR A 133 -61.09 -7.92 40.08
CA THR A 133 -59.63 -8.06 40.10
C THR A 133 -58.95 -6.97 39.29
N ASN A 134 -58.69 -5.81 39.90
CA ASN A 134 -58.02 -4.63 39.33
C ASN A 134 -56.50 -4.87 39.17
N VAL A 135 -56.09 -6.13 39.08
CA VAL A 135 -54.72 -6.60 39.28
C VAL A 135 -54.42 -7.72 38.27
N PRO A 136 -53.43 -7.55 37.38
CA PRO A 136 -53.22 -8.48 36.27
C PRO A 136 -52.46 -9.77 36.62
N SER A 137 -52.81 -10.91 36.04
CA SER A 137 -52.16 -12.23 36.28
C SER A 137 -51.40 -12.76 35.06
N ASN A 138 -50.61 -13.82 35.23
CA ASN A 138 -49.85 -14.52 34.18
C ASN A 138 -50.72 -15.18 33.10
N ASN A 139 -52.04 -15.25 33.31
CA ASN A 139 -53.03 -15.68 32.32
C ASN A 139 -54.03 -14.56 31.97
N ASN A 140 -53.88 -13.36 32.56
CA ASN A 140 -54.74 -12.18 32.37
C ASN A 140 -53.93 -10.88 32.53
N CYS A 141 -53.27 -10.42 31.47
CA CYS A 141 -52.56 -9.14 31.46
C CYS A 141 -53.52 -7.95 31.28
N THR A 142 -54.07 -7.40 32.36
CA THR A 142 -54.91 -6.17 32.33
C THR A 142 -54.32 -5.00 33.12
N LEU A 143 -54.10 -3.84 32.50
CA LEU A 143 -53.54 -2.64 33.16
C LEU A 143 -54.45 -2.02 34.26
N GLY A 144 -55.69 -2.52 34.41
CA GLY A 144 -56.62 -2.27 35.53
C GLY A 144 -58.02 -2.87 35.25
N VAL A 145 -58.87 -3.07 36.27
CA VAL A 145 -60.32 -3.36 36.21
C VAL A 145 -61.12 -2.60 37.30
N SER A 146 -62.21 -1.91 36.95
CA SER A 146 -63.00 -1.16 37.94
C SER A 146 -63.72 -2.04 38.96
N LYS A 147 -63.86 -1.58 40.22
CA LYS A 147 -64.74 -2.21 41.22
C LYS A 147 -66.17 -1.69 41.08
N THR A 148 -67.15 -2.59 40.91
CA THR A 148 -68.56 -2.27 41.18
C THR A 148 -68.94 -2.78 42.56
N ALA A 149 -69.70 -1.99 43.32
CA ALA A 149 -70.37 -2.46 44.53
C ALA A 149 -71.87 -2.60 44.20
N PRO A 150 -72.55 -3.70 44.59
CA PRO A 150 -74.00 -3.82 44.44
C PRO A 150 -74.72 -2.61 45.07
N PRO A 151 -75.80 -2.08 44.46
CA PRO A 151 -76.69 -2.74 43.51
C PRO A 151 -76.55 -2.29 42.03
N GLN A 152 -75.60 -1.40 41.69
CA GLN A 152 -75.47 -0.88 40.32
C GLN A 152 -74.17 -1.35 39.66
N ASN A 153 -74.31 -2.25 38.70
CA ASN A 153 -73.23 -2.92 38.01
C ASN A 153 -72.72 -2.10 36.81
N SER A 154 -72.23 -0.87 37.06
CA SER A 154 -71.72 0.02 36.00
C SER A 154 -70.20 -0.04 35.95
N SER A 155 -69.64 -0.63 34.88
CA SER A 155 -68.21 -0.64 34.60
C SER A 155 -67.65 0.79 34.51
N VAL A 156 -66.48 1.05 35.12
CA VAL A 156 -65.79 2.34 35.03
C VAL A 156 -64.66 2.23 34.02
N ASN A 157 -64.72 3.05 32.97
CA ASN A 157 -63.64 3.11 31.97
C ASN A 157 -62.42 3.81 32.58
N MET A 158 -61.29 3.08 32.67
CA MET A 158 -60.05 3.60 33.30
C MET A 158 -59.16 4.38 32.32
N TYR A 159 -59.27 4.10 31.01
CA TYR A 159 -58.37 4.63 29.98
C TYR A 159 -59.10 5.25 28.77
N THR A 160 -60.43 5.22 28.77
CA THR A 160 -61.29 5.77 27.71
C THR A 160 -62.47 6.50 28.34
N THR A 161 -63.03 7.49 27.67
CA THR A 161 -64.28 8.15 28.11
C THR A 161 -65.51 7.65 27.36
N SER A 162 -65.33 6.66 26.47
CA SER A 162 -66.36 6.00 25.65
C SER A 162 -66.23 4.48 25.74
N GLU A 163 -67.30 3.76 25.33
CA GLU A 163 -67.34 2.29 25.25
C GLU A 163 -66.04 1.72 24.63
N PRO A 164 -65.42 0.70 25.26
CA PRO A 164 -64.10 0.22 24.85
C PRO A 164 -64.14 -0.42 23.46
N THR A 165 -63.46 0.19 22.49
CA THR A 165 -63.21 -0.44 21.19
C THR A 165 -62.10 -1.49 21.33
N PRO A 166 -62.20 -2.66 20.68
CA PRO A 166 -61.07 -3.58 20.56
C PRO A 166 -59.86 -2.79 20.04
N ASN A 167 -58.73 -2.80 20.76
CA ASN A 167 -57.45 -2.16 20.39
C ASN A 167 -57.23 -0.67 20.79
N ALA A 168 -57.84 -0.17 21.86
CA ALA A 168 -57.46 1.14 22.42
C ALA A 168 -56.00 1.14 22.91
N THR A 169 -55.16 2.03 22.38
CA THR A 169 -53.74 2.19 22.76
C THR A 169 -53.54 3.37 23.72
N LEU A 170 -52.64 3.24 24.69
CA LEU A 170 -52.22 4.37 25.54
C LEU A 170 -51.56 5.47 24.69
N ARG A 171 -51.66 6.73 25.14
CA ARG A 171 -50.90 7.83 24.52
C ARG A 171 -49.39 7.52 24.61
N PRO A 172 -48.61 7.82 23.56
CA PRO A 172 -47.16 7.69 23.64
C PRO A 172 -46.58 8.46 24.82
N PHE A 173 -45.59 7.88 25.51
CA PHE A 173 -44.83 8.56 26.56
C PHE A 173 -43.34 8.59 26.18
N ASN A 174 -42.66 9.66 26.60
CA ASN A 174 -41.23 9.81 26.36
C ASN A 174 -40.44 8.94 27.35
N ILE A 175 -39.42 8.21 26.87
CA ILE A 175 -38.48 7.48 27.72
C ILE A 175 -37.25 8.35 27.93
N THR A 176 -36.89 8.62 29.19
CA THR A 176 -35.72 9.44 29.56
C THR A 176 -34.49 8.61 29.92
N LYS A 177 -34.38 7.36 29.42
CA LYS A 177 -33.23 6.50 29.67
C LYS A 177 -32.34 6.46 28.44
N ASN A 178 -31.03 6.62 28.64
CA ASN A 178 -30.04 6.59 27.57
C ASN A 178 -30.14 5.26 26.80
N ILE A 179 -30.40 5.34 25.49
CA ILE A 179 -30.30 4.20 24.59
C ILE A 179 -28.81 3.97 24.32
N ASN A 180 -28.27 2.87 24.81
CA ASN A 180 -26.89 2.49 24.49
C ASN A 180 -26.86 1.86 23.08
N ILE A 181 -26.60 2.67 22.06
CA ILE A 181 -26.36 2.17 20.70
C ILE A 181 -24.95 1.55 20.71
N PRO A 182 -24.79 0.24 20.44
CA PRO A 182 -23.48 -0.37 20.37
C PRO A 182 -22.62 0.38 19.36
N ALA A 183 -21.37 0.68 19.72
CA ALA A 183 -20.44 1.34 18.82
C ALA A 183 -20.41 0.60 17.47
N THR A 184 -20.79 1.28 16.40
CA THR A 184 -20.64 0.73 15.04
C THR A 184 -19.17 0.80 14.70
N THR A 185 -18.49 -0.35 14.65
CA THR A 185 -17.10 -0.41 14.21
C THR A 185 -17.04 -0.12 12.72
N VAL A 186 -16.47 1.04 12.34
CA VAL A 186 -16.16 1.35 10.94
C VAL A 186 -14.80 0.74 10.63
N ASN A 187 -14.78 -0.40 9.95
CA ASN A 187 -13.56 -1.00 9.43
C ASN A 187 -13.12 -0.28 8.15
N SER A 188 -12.22 0.69 8.26
CA SER A 188 -11.54 1.29 7.12
C SER A 188 -10.21 0.58 6.89
N SER A 189 -9.99 0.02 5.70
CA SER A 189 -8.70 -0.56 5.29
C SER A 189 -8.15 0.19 4.08
N CYS A 190 -6.86 0.51 4.10
CA CYS A 190 -6.14 0.98 2.92
C CYS A 190 -5.28 -0.19 2.38
N ALA A 191 -5.64 -0.68 1.20
CA ALA A 191 -4.87 -1.73 0.54
C ALA A 191 -3.62 -1.14 -0.11
N ASN A 192 -2.59 -1.99 -0.32
CA ASN A 192 -1.40 -1.58 -1.05
C ASN A 192 -1.78 -1.27 -2.52
N THR A 193 -1.64 -0.01 -2.93
CA THR A 193 -1.97 0.44 -4.29
C THR A 193 -0.72 0.34 -5.17
N GLY A 194 -0.87 -0.16 -6.41
CA GLY A 194 0.23 -0.22 -7.39
C GLY A 194 0.93 -1.57 -7.55
N SER A 195 0.46 -2.62 -6.85
CA SER A 195 0.80 -4.04 -7.06
C SER A 195 2.30 -4.40 -7.19
N GLY A 196 3.21 -3.55 -6.70
CA GLY A 196 4.66 -3.75 -6.90
C GLY A 196 5.08 -3.66 -8.38
N THR A 197 4.34 -2.93 -9.20
CA THR A 197 4.68 -2.77 -10.62
C THR A 197 6.04 -2.07 -10.75
N PRO A 198 7.01 -2.62 -11.49
CA PRO A 198 8.31 -1.97 -11.67
C PRO A 198 8.15 -0.60 -12.33
N ILE A 199 8.87 0.40 -11.82
CA ILE A 199 8.97 1.70 -12.48
C ILE A 199 10.25 1.75 -13.30
N ASN A 200 10.16 2.33 -14.49
CA ASN A 200 11.33 2.64 -15.29
C ASN A 200 12.09 3.80 -14.62
N ILE A 201 13.36 3.58 -14.31
CA ILE A 201 14.25 4.61 -13.73
C ILE A 201 15.35 5.02 -14.71
N GLN A 202 15.26 4.55 -15.96
CA GLN A 202 16.21 4.95 -16.99
C GLN A 202 15.98 6.42 -17.37
N PRO A 203 17.00 7.30 -17.25
CA PRO A 203 16.92 8.65 -17.79
C PRO A 203 16.84 8.61 -19.31
N ASP A 204 16.31 9.67 -19.92
CA ASP A 204 16.37 9.81 -21.39
C ASP A 204 17.84 9.81 -21.84
N SER A 205 18.16 8.99 -22.83
CA SER A 205 19.54 8.70 -23.20
C SER A 205 19.67 8.42 -24.69
N LEU A 206 20.58 9.11 -25.36
CA LEU A 206 21.02 8.77 -26.70
C LEU A 206 22.20 7.78 -26.64
N CYS A 207 22.05 6.64 -27.29
CA CYS A 207 23.11 5.62 -27.32
C CYS A 207 24.20 5.99 -28.33
N LEU A 208 25.45 6.03 -27.86
CA LEU A 208 26.64 6.11 -28.69
C LEU A 208 27.45 4.83 -28.51
N ASN A 209 28.24 4.48 -29.54
CA ASN A 209 29.24 3.45 -29.39
C ASN A 209 30.41 3.98 -28.55
N PHE A 210 31.17 3.06 -27.96
CA PHE A 210 32.43 3.38 -27.31
C PHE A 210 33.55 2.64 -28.01
N ILE A 211 34.64 3.34 -28.26
CA ILE A 211 35.84 2.76 -28.88
C ILE A 211 37.04 2.93 -27.95
N ILE A 212 37.94 1.96 -27.98
CA ILE A 212 39.21 1.94 -27.25
C ILE A 212 40.39 1.98 -28.21
N CYS A 213 41.37 2.82 -27.92
CA CYS A 213 42.62 2.90 -28.67
C CYS A 213 43.47 1.65 -28.40
N VAL A 214 43.75 0.87 -29.44
CA VAL A 214 44.54 -0.38 -29.35
C VAL A 214 45.96 -0.21 -29.87
N SER A 215 46.22 0.83 -30.67
CA SER A 215 47.52 1.16 -31.25
C SER A 215 47.70 2.68 -31.21
N GLY A 216 48.78 3.15 -30.59
CA GLY A 216 48.97 4.57 -30.30
C GLY A 216 50.15 4.82 -29.35
N LEU A 217 50.13 5.95 -28.66
CA LEU A 217 51.19 6.29 -27.70
C LEU A 217 51.08 5.40 -26.46
N PHE A 218 52.17 4.75 -26.06
CA PHE A 218 52.18 4.00 -24.82
C PHE A 218 52.23 4.96 -23.62
N PRO A 219 51.32 4.86 -22.64
CA PRO A 219 51.33 5.75 -21.48
C PRO A 219 52.51 5.40 -20.56
N PRO A 220 53.44 6.34 -20.28
CA PRO A 220 54.51 6.08 -19.33
C PRO A 220 53.94 5.91 -17.91
N ARG A 221 54.47 4.95 -17.17
CA ARG A 221 54.16 4.84 -15.74
C ARG A 221 54.97 5.90 -14.97
N PRO A 222 54.34 6.73 -14.14
CA PRO A 222 55.05 7.66 -13.26
C PRO A 222 55.85 6.93 -12.18
#